data_AF-A0A7V7DQI6-F1
#
_entry.id   AF-A0A7V7DQI6-F1
#
_cell.length_a   1.000
_cell.length_b   1.000
_cell.length_c   1.000
_cell.angle_alpha   90.00
_cell.angle_beta   90.00
_cell.angle_gamma   90.00
#
_symmetry.space_group_name_H-M   'P 1'
#
loop_
_entity.id
_entity.type
_entity.pdbx_description
1 polymer ?
#
loop_
_entity_poly.entity_id
_entity_poly.type
_entity_poly.pdbx_seq_one_letter_code
_entity_poly.pdbx_strand_id
1 'polypeptide(L)' 'IMRCDVIAEGVVAAAREVSLNVPLVVRLEGTNVELGKKILSQSGLPIISADNLADAAEKMVKAVKEAA' A
#
# COMPACT_ATOMS: atom_id res chain seq x y z
N ILE A 1 15.38 1.51 -12.72
CA ILE A 1 14.52 0.67 -11.85
C ILE A 1 13.84 1.60 -10.86
N MET A 2 12.55 1.38 -10.54
CA MET A 2 11.83 2.23 -9.59
C MET A 2 12.32 2.01 -8.13
N ARG A 3 12.32 3.08 -7.34
CA ARG A 3 12.69 3.07 -5.91
C ARG A 3 11.43 3.01 -5.05
N CYS A 4 11.21 1.86 -4.41
CA CYS A 4 10.00 1.58 -3.65
C CYS A 4 9.89 2.40 -2.36
N ASP A 5 11.02 2.86 -1.81
CA ASP A 5 11.05 3.78 -0.68
C ASP A 5 10.43 5.13 -1.01
N VAL A 6 10.83 5.74 -2.15
CA VAL A 6 10.27 7.02 -2.61
C VAL A 6 8.79 6.89 -2.96
N ILE A 7 8.39 5.78 -3.58
CA ILE A 7 6.97 5.51 -3.89
C ILE A 7 6.16 5.37 -2.60
N ALA A 8 6.67 4.63 -1.61
CA ALA A 8 5.98 4.45 -0.33
C ALA A 8 5.77 5.78 0.42
N GLU A 9 6.78 6.65 0.45
CA GLU A 9 6.66 8.00 1.03
C GLU A 9 5.58 8.82 0.32
N GLY A 10 5.57 8.80 -1.02
CA GLY A 10 4.56 9.50 -1.82
C GLY A 10 3.14 8.99 -1.56
N VAL A 11 2.95 7.66 -1.47
CA VAL A 11 1.65 7.05 -1.15
C VAL A 11 1.19 7.45 0.25
N VAL A 12 2.08 7.43 1.25
CA VAL A 12 1.74 7.83 2.63
C VAL A 12 1.37 9.32 2.68
N ALA A 13 2.13 10.18 2.02
CA ALA A 13 1.84 11.61 1.97
C ALA A 13 0.47 11.87 1.34
N ALA A 14 0.21 11.29 0.17
CA ALA A 14 -1.08 11.42 -0.51
C ALA A 14 -2.22 10.89 0.37
N ALA A 15 -2.08 9.68 0.93
CA ALA A 15 -3.12 9.07 1.76
C ALA A 15 -3.52 9.92 2.98
N ARG A 16 -2.58 10.66 3.58
CA ARG A 16 -2.86 11.62 4.65
C ARG A 16 -3.58 12.86 4.15
N GLU A 17 -3.17 13.39 2.99
CA GLU A 17 -3.75 14.59 2.40
C GLU A 17 -5.20 14.38 1.97
N VAL A 18 -5.49 13.27 1.28
CA VAL A 18 -6.85 12.97 0.78
C VAL A 18 -7.79 12.35 1.81
N SER A 19 -7.31 11.97 3.01
CA SER A 19 -8.14 11.32 4.05
C SER A 19 -8.95 10.14 3.49
N LEU A 20 -8.24 9.10 3.05
CA LEU A 20 -8.84 7.94 2.37
C LEU A 20 -9.94 7.26 3.21
N ASN A 21 -11.16 7.21 2.66
CA ASN A 21 -12.31 6.48 3.22
C ASN A 21 -12.57 5.14 2.52
N VAL A 22 -11.67 4.73 1.62
CA VAL A 22 -11.76 3.48 0.86
C VAL A 22 -10.53 2.61 1.13
N PRO A 23 -10.63 1.28 1.01
CA PRO A 23 -9.49 0.39 1.22
C PRO A 23 -8.33 0.68 0.26
N LEU A 24 -7.09 0.61 0.76
CA LEU A 24 -5.88 0.77 -0.03
C LEU A 24 -5.00 -0.48 0.09
N VAL A 25 -4.81 -1.18 -1.04
CA VAL A 25 -3.86 -2.30 -1.17
C VAL A 25 -2.67 -1.83 -2.00
N VAL A 26 -1.45 -2.06 -1.51
CA VAL A 26 -0.21 -1.65 -2.19
C VAL A 26 0.68 -2.85 -2.42
N ARG A 27 1.05 -3.07 -3.68
CA ARG A 27 2.05 -4.06 -4.09
C ARG A 27 3.27 -3.32 -4.64
N LEU A 28 4.43 -3.54 -4.03
CA LEU A 28 5.70 -2.92 -4.42
C LEU A 28 6.61 -3.93 -5.12
N GLU A 29 7.24 -3.52 -6.23
CA GLU A 29 8.29 -4.26 -6.91
C GLU A 29 9.34 -3.28 -7.46
N GLY A 30 10.63 -3.58 -7.27
CA GLY A 30 11.72 -2.72 -7.66
C GLY A 30 12.90 -2.78 -6.69
N THR A 31 13.57 -1.65 -6.50
CA THR A 31 14.66 -1.50 -5.53
C THR A 31 14.13 -1.00 -4.18
N ASN A 32 14.81 -1.35 -3.08
CA ASN A 32 14.42 -0.95 -1.71
C ASN A 32 13.02 -1.39 -1.29
N VAL A 33 12.53 -2.54 -1.77
CA VAL A 33 11.18 -3.05 -1.45
C VAL A 33 10.98 -3.21 0.05
N GLU A 34 11.95 -3.79 0.76
CA GLU A 34 11.89 -3.96 2.22
C GLU A 34 11.74 -2.63 2.97
N LEU A 35 12.47 -1.60 2.53
CA LEU A 35 12.37 -0.27 3.10
C LEU A 35 11.00 0.37 2.78
N GLY A 36 10.52 0.24 1.55
CA GLY A 36 9.19 0.70 1.16
C GLY A 36 8.07 0.05 1.97
N LYS A 37 8.12 -1.28 2.16
CA LYS A 37 7.17 -2.01 3.02
C LYS A 37 7.22 -1.53 4.47
N LYS A 38 8.42 -1.24 4.99
CA LYS A 38 8.59 -0.68 6.34
C LYS A 38 8.00 0.73 6.47
N ILE A 39 8.18 1.59 5.47
CA ILE A 39 7.58 2.94 5.45
C ILE A 39 6.04 2.84 5.48
N LEU A 40 5.47 1.96 4.66
CA LEU A 40 4.01 1.74 4.63
C LEU A 40 3.48 1.22 5.97
N SER A 41 4.15 0.23 6.60
CA SER A 41 3.69 -0.35 7.88
C SER A 41 3.83 0.61 9.06
N GLN A 42 4.84 1.47 9.05
CA GLN A 42 5.06 2.48 10.09
C GLN A 42 4.18 3.74 9.93
N SER A 43 3.46 3.87 8.81
CA SER A 43 2.63 5.04 8.54
C SER A 43 1.41 5.16 9.48
N GLY A 44 0.98 4.07 10.12
CA GLY A 44 -0.24 4.06 10.92
C GLY A 44 -1.52 4.28 10.11
N LEU A 45 -1.42 4.23 8.78
CA LEU A 45 -2.56 4.27 7.86
C LEU A 45 -3.07 2.85 7.61
N PRO A 46 -4.36 2.65 7.30
CA PRO A 46 -4.94 1.35 7.00
C PRO A 46 -4.53 0.86 5.60
N ILE A 47 -3.23 0.61 5.40
CA ILE A 47 -2.64 0.15 4.15
C ILE A 47 -2.39 -1.35 4.22
N ILE A 48 -2.89 -2.08 3.23
CA ILE A 48 -2.71 -3.53 3.12
C ILE A 48 -1.56 -3.79 2.14
N SER A 49 -0.48 -4.39 2.60
CA SER A 49 0.63 -4.77 1.73
C SER A 49 0.36 -6.09 1.02
N ALA A 50 0.69 -6.15 -0.27
CA ALA A 50 0.58 -7.35 -1.10
C ALA A 50 1.94 -7.74 -1.72
N ASP A 51 2.13 -9.05 -1.92
CA ASP A 51 3.41 -9.60 -2.38
C ASP A 51 3.47 -9.76 -3.90
N ASN A 52 2.33 -10.06 -4.53
CA ASN A 52 2.21 -10.17 -5.98
C ASN A 52 0.85 -9.66 -6.45
N LEU A 53 0.64 -9.65 -7.77
CA LEU A 53 -0.57 -9.07 -8.35
C LEU A 53 -1.84 -9.88 -8.02
N ALA A 54 -1.75 -11.21 -7.96
CA ALA A 54 -2.88 -12.07 -7.59
C ALA A 54 -3.28 -11.86 -6.12
N ASP A 55 -2.30 -11.87 -5.21
CA ASP A 55 -2.49 -11.56 -3.79
C ASP A 55 -3.09 -10.14 -3.60
N ALA A 56 -2.62 -9.15 -4.35
CA ALA A 56 -3.18 -7.80 -4.31
C ALA A 56 -4.66 -7.77 -4.74
N ALA A 57 -5.01 -8.50 -5.80
CA ALA A 57 -6.38 -8.59 -6.29
C ALA A 57 -7.30 -9.27 -5.26
N GLU A 58 -6.89 -10.40 -4.70
CA GLU A 58 -7.64 -11.13 -3.67
C GLU A 58 -7.87 -10.27 -2.42
N LYS A 59 -6.81 -9.62 -1.92
CA LYS A 59 -6.88 -8.70 -0.77
C LYS A 59 -7.81 -7.52 -1.04
N MET A 60 -7.76 -6.93 -2.23
CA MET A 60 -8.63 -5.81 -2.57
C MET A 60 -10.10 -6.22 -2.62
N VAL A 61 -10.41 -7.35 -3.29
CA VAL A 61 -11.79 -7.88 -3.35
C VAL A 61 -12.32 -8.18 -1.94
N LYS A 62 -11.48 -8.76 -1.08
CA LYS A 62 -11.84 -9.01 0.33
C LYS A 62 -12.10 -7.71 1.08
N ALA A 63 -11.18 -6.75 1.01
CA ALA A 63 -11.28 -5.49 1.74
C ALA A 63 -12.52 -4.67 1.33
N VAL A 64 -12.88 -4.67 0.04
CA VAL A 64 -14.11 -4.02 -0.45
C VAL A 64 -15.35 -4.70 0.08
N LYS A 65 -15.37 -6.04 0.16
CA LYS A 65 -16.51 -6.79 0.74
C LYS A 65 -16.69 -6.56 2.24
N GLU A 66 -15.60 -6.34 2.97
CA GLU A 66 -15.63 -6.07 4.42
C GLU A 66 -16.00 -4.62 4.75
N ALA A 67 -15.78 -3.69 3.81
CA ALA A 67 -16.12 -2.27 3.95
C ALA A 67 -17.55 -1.93 3.52
N ALA A 68 -18.26 -2.87 2.87
CA ALA A 68 -19.66 -2.74 2.44
C ALA A 68 -20.62 -3.26 3.51
#